data_AF-A0AAE4S611-F1
#
_entry.id   AF-A0AAE4S611-F1
#
_cell.length_a   1.000
_cell.length_b   1.000
_cell.length_c   1.000
_cell.angle_alpha   90.00
_cell.angle_beta   90.00
_cell.angle_gamma   90.00
#
_symmetry.space_group_name_H-M   'P 1'
#
loop_
_entity.id
_entity.type
_entity.pdbx_description
1 polymer ?
#
loop_
_entity_poly.entity_id
_entity_poly.type
_entity_poly.pdbx_seq_one_letter_code
_entity_poly.pdbx_strand_id
1 'polypeptide(L)'
;MMVSQSRSIKALKLASTFIAAFALSSNLALANPSERTLSQFNQAAQGDSGLVDTVYGELSKQLEEQGATPVTLVYLGSADTLQGREAFMPWNKMKFTERGLATIQKGLDLMANQPVPLQEQQRLQGLPEYQLATAMAATTFTSLPDMFNHFERGYELYLSLLDEPSFSQQPFAATSWIYRYAIEAALRAEDVQQAKTWLAQMEQLGDSNLETQTAKALLAKY
;
A
#
# COMPACT_ATOMS: atom_id res chain seq x y z
N MET A 1 -87.11 40.66 -12.30
CA MET A 1 -85.86 40.53 -13.09
C MET A 1 -85.03 39.44 -12.41
N MET A 2 -84.56 38.46 -13.21
CA MET A 2 -83.86 37.22 -12.84
C MET A 2 -82.68 37.44 -11.85
N VAL A 3 -82.20 36.48 -11.04
CA VAL A 3 -81.47 35.24 -11.39
C VAL A 3 -81.28 34.45 -10.06
N SER A 4 -81.80 33.23 -9.96
CA SER A 4 -81.13 31.91 -9.99
C SER A 4 -80.40 31.45 -8.73
N GLN A 5 -80.81 30.25 -8.28
CA GLN A 5 -80.10 29.40 -7.32
C GLN A 5 -78.93 28.67 -8.00
N SER A 6 -77.89 28.33 -7.24
CA SER A 6 -77.10 27.12 -7.49
C SER A 6 -76.46 26.59 -6.20
N ARG A 7 -76.46 25.25 -6.09
CA ARG A 7 -76.05 24.45 -4.93
C ARG A 7 -74.57 24.06 -5.03
N SER A 8 -73.99 23.77 -3.85
CA SER A 8 -73.07 22.67 -3.53
C SER A 8 -71.63 22.70 -4.05
N ILE A 9 -70.64 22.55 -3.15
CA ILE A 9 -69.93 21.28 -2.84
C ILE A 9 -68.80 21.61 -1.85
N LYS A 10 -68.72 20.84 -0.75
CA LYS A 10 -67.63 20.85 0.22
C LYS A 10 -66.35 20.32 -0.45
N ALA A 11 -65.26 21.08 -0.42
CA ALA A 11 -63.93 20.57 -0.77
C ALA A 11 -63.12 20.35 0.51
N LEU A 12 -62.99 19.08 0.88
CA LEU A 12 -62.13 18.56 1.94
C LEU A 12 -60.67 18.74 1.51
N LYS A 13 -59.91 19.63 2.17
CA LYS A 13 -58.47 19.75 1.92
C LYS A 13 -57.75 18.60 2.62
N LEU A 14 -57.40 17.56 1.85
CA LEU A 14 -56.48 16.51 2.27
C LEU A 14 -55.08 17.12 2.44
N ALA A 15 -54.54 16.94 3.64
CA ALA A 15 -53.16 17.26 3.98
C ALA A 15 -52.20 16.36 3.19
N SER A 16 -51.21 16.97 2.54
CA SER A 16 -50.11 16.25 1.90
C SER A 16 -48.83 16.59 2.65
N THR A 17 -48.46 15.75 3.62
CA THR A 17 -47.17 15.80 4.30
C THR A 17 -46.14 15.15 3.38
N PHE A 18 -45.32 15.97 2.69
CA PHE A 18 -44.13 15.49 2.00
C PHE A 18 -43.08 15.10 3.04
N ILE A 19 -42.90 13.80 3.29
CA ILE A 19 -41.72 13.27 3.98
C ILE A 19 -40.63 13.17 2.92
N ALA A 20 -39.74 14.16 2.88
CA ALA A 20 -38.52 14.07 2.09
C ALA A 20 -37.58 13.04 2.76
N ALA A 21 -37.59 11.82 2.25
CA ALA A 21 -36.59 10.81 2.61
C ALA A 21 -35.24 11.25 2.03
N PHE A 22 -34.41 11.89 2.85
CA PHE A 22 -33.01 12.15 2.53
C PHE A 22 -32.28 10.80 2.54
N ALA A 23 -32.18 10.15 1.37
CA ALA A 23 -31.28 9.03 1.21
C ALA A 23 -29.85 9.60 1.31
N LEU A 24 -29.26 9.51 2.51
CA LEU A 24 -27.83 9.67 2.69
C LEU A 24 -27.17 8.51 1.93
N SER A 25 -26.84 8.73 0.66
CA SER A 25 -25.90 7.88 -0.06
C SER A 25 -24.55 8.05 0.63
N SER A 26 -24.27 7.19 1.61
CA SER A 26 -22.92 7.06 2.14
C SER A 26 -22.06 6.52 1.01
N ASN A 27 -21.37 7.42 0.29
CA ASN A 27 -20.22 7.04 -0.51
C ASN A 27 -19.26 6.35 0.47
N LEU A 28 -19.13 5.03 0.39
CA LEU A 28 -18.05 4.33 1.05
C LEU A 28 -16.77 4.83 0.37
N ALA A 29 -16.14 5.83 0.98
CA ALA A 29 -14.82 6.25 0.57
C ALA A 29 -13.89 5.05 0.76
N LEU A 30 -13.12 4.72 -0.28
CA LEU A 30 -12.05 3.73 -0.16
C LEU A 30 -11.10 4.23 0.93
N ALA A 31 -10.69 3.32 1.82
CA ALA A 31 -9.83 3.68 2.94
C ALA A 31 -8.58 2.79 2.97
N ASN A 32 -7.45 3.44 3.21
CA ASN A 32 -6.14 2.78 3.35
C ASN A 32 -6.00 2.08 4.71
N PRO A 33 -5.07 1.11 4.81
CA PRO A 33 -4.83 0.41 6.06
C PRO A 33 -4.43 1.36 7.19
N SER A 34 -4.87 1.03 8.40
CA SER A 34 -4.53 1.81 9.59
C SER A 34 -3.05 1.74 9.92
N GLU A 35 -2.49 2.77 10.57
CA GLU A 35 -1.11 2.77 11.06
C GLU A 35 -0.81 1.56 11.96
N ARG A 36 -1.80 1.09 12.73
CA ARG A 36 -1.70 -0.13 13.53
C ARG A 36 -1.45 -1.35 12.65
N THR A 37 -2.27 -1.56 11.62
CA THR A 37 -2.16 -2.70 10.69
C THR A 37 -0.84 -2.64 9.93
N LEU A 38 -0.41 -1.46 9.47
CA LEU A 38 0.89 -1.29 8.81
C LEU A 38 2.07 -1.57 9.77
N SER A 39 1.97 -1.18 11.03
CA SER A 39 2.99 -1.49 12.05
C SER A 39 3.05 -2.99 12.36
N GLN A 40 1.91 -3.67 12.47
CA GLN A 40 1.84 -5.12 12.67
C GLN A 40 2.40 -5.88 11.46
N PHE A 41 2.12 -5.40 10.25
CA PHE A 41 2.74 -5.93 9.03
C PHE A 41 4.26 -5.85 9.12
N ASN A 42 4.81 -4.69 9.51
CA ASN A 42 6.26 -4.51 9.62
C ASN A 42 6.89 -5.48 10.64
N GLN A 43 6.22 -5.74 11.76
CA GLN A 43 6.65 -6.73 12.75
C GLN A 43 6.61 -8.17 12.19
N ALA A 44 5.54 -8.52 11.47
CA ALA A 44 5.42 -9.82 10.80
C ALA A 44 6.52 -10.04 9.76
N ALA A 45 6.82 -9.01 8.96
CA ALA A 45 7.90 -9.03 7.98
C ALA A 45 9.27 -9.23 8.66
N GLN A 46 9.49 -8.63 9.84
CA GLN A 46 10.71 -8.76 10.65
C GLN A 46 10.84 -10.11 11.40
N GLY A 47 9.84 -10.99 11.30
CA GLY A 47 9.93 -12.36 11.81
C GLY A 47 8.97 -12.70 12.96
N ASP A 48 8.07 -11.79 13.34
CA ASP A 48 6.96 -12.14 14.23
C ASP A 48 5.89 -12.93 13.46
N SER A 49 6.13 -14.22 13.24
CA SER A 49 5.26 -15.10 12.46
C SER A 49 3.83 -15.17 13.02
N GLY A 50 3.63 -14.89 14.32
CA GLY A 50 2.30 -14.87 14.94
C GLY A 50 1.39 -13.75 14.43
N LEU A 51 1.96 -12.71 13.82
CA LEU A 51 1.21 -11.59 13.26
C LEU A 51 0.79 -11.78 11.80
N VAL A 52 1.37 -12.74 11.07
CA VAL A 52 1.13 -12.92 9.63
C VAL A 52 -0.36 -13.13 9.32
N ASP A 53 -1.00 -14.09 9.99
CA ASP A 53 -2.43 -14.38 9.77
C ASP A 53 -3.35 -13.27 10.27
N THR A 54 -2.94 -12.57 11.34
CA THR A 54 -3.68 -11.41 11.87
C THR A 54 -3.72 -10.29 10.84
N VAL A 55 -2.55 -9.93 10.30
CA VAL A 55 -2.42 -8.86 9.30
C VAL A 55 -3.14 -9.21 8.01
N TYR A 56 -2.98 -10.45 7.52
CA TYR A 56 -3.72 -10.93 6.35
C TYR A 56 -5.24 -10.83 6.57
N GLY A 57 -5.73 -11.24 7.74
CA GLY A 57 -7.16 -11.18 8.07
C GLY A 57 -7.71 -9.75 8.13
N GLU A 58 -6.96 -8.82 8.74
CA GLU A 58 -7.34 -7.40 8.79
C GLU A 58 -7.40 -6.77 7.41
N LEU A 59 -6.37 -6.97 6.59
CA LEU A 59 -6.31 -6.43 5.23
C LEU A 59 -7.38 -7.04 4.32
N SER A 60 -7.65 -8.34 4.45
CA SER A 60 -8.72 -9.02 3.71
C SER A 60 -10.09 -8.46 4.10
N LYS A 61 -10.35 -8.32 5.40
CA LYS A 61 -11.60 -7.74 5.90
C LYS A 61 -11.77 -6.30 5.42
N GLN A 62 -10.71 -5.51 5.46
CA GLN A 62 -10.75 -4.13 4.96
C GLN A 62 -11.04 -4.07 3.46
N LEU A 63 -10.41 -4.93 2.66
CA LEU A 63 -10.68 -5.03 1.23
C LEU A 63 -12.16 -5.36 0.95
N GLU A 64 -12.76 -6.25 1.75
CA GLU A 64 -14.17 -6.62 1.64
C GLU A 64 -15.13 -5.49 2.06
N GLU A 65 -14.84 -4.78 3.16
CA GLU A 65 -15.73 -3.76 3.74
C GLU A 65 -15.58 -2.38 3.10
N GLN A 66 -14.35 -2.01 2.69
CA GLN A 66 -13.97 -0.65 2.30
C GLN A 66 -13.41 -0.59 0.87
N GLY A 67 -13.26 -1.73 0.20
CA GLY A 67 -12.78 -1.82 -1.18
C GLY A 67 -11.26 -1.72 -1.31
N ALA A 68 -10.80 -1.77 -2.57
CA ALA A 68 -9.39 -1.86 -2.90
C ALA A 68 -8.76 -0.47 -3.03
N THR A 69 -7.79 -0.15 -2.18
CA THR A 69 -6.78 0.89 -2.47
C THR A 69 -5.48 0.23 -2.93
N PRO A 70 -4.58 0.97 -3.61
CA PRO A 70 -3.26 0.46 -3.94
C PRO A 70 -2.49 -0.10 -2.75
N VAL A 71 -2.48 0.63 -1.64
CA VAL A 71 -1.75 0.24 -0.43
C VAL A 71 -2.35 -1.02 0.16
N THR A 72 -3.68 -1.12 0.26
CA THR A 72 -4.35 -2.34 0.73
C THR A 72 -3.98 -3.55 -0.12
N LEU A 73 -4.00 -3.43 -1.45
CA LEU A 73 -3.66 -4.54 -2.35
C LEU A 73 -2.19 -4.94 -2.24
N VAL A 74 -1.26 -3.97 -2.24
CA VAL A 74 0.17 -4.28 -2.11
C VAL A 74 0.44 -4.95 -0.77
N TYR A 75 -0.02 -4.39 0.35
CA TYR A 75 0.22 -4.98 1.67
C TYR A 75 -0.47 -6.33 1.85
N LEU A 76 -1.68 -6.52 1.29
CA LEU A 76 -2.35 -7.82 1.33
C LEU A 76 -1.55 -8.87 0.54
N GLY A 77 -1.10 -8.51 -0.66
CA GLY A 77 -0.27 -9.39 -1.47
C GLY A 77 1.10 -9.67 -0.85
N SER A 78 1.69 -8.71 -0.16
CA SER A 78 2.90 -8.93 0.63
C SER A 78 2.63 -9.86 1.82
N ALA A 79 1.50 -9.72 2.52
CA ALA A 79 1.11 -10.61 3.62
C ALA A 79 0.89 -12.05 3.13
N ASP A 80 0.36 -12.22 1.92
CA ASP A 80 0.30 -13.50 1.23
C ASP A 80 1.69 -14.12 1.02
N THR A 81 2.68 -13.34 0.60
CA THR A 81 4.06 -13.86 0.48
C THR A 81 4.66 -14.24 1.84
N LEU A 82 4.29 -13.54 2.91
CA LEU A 82 4.66 -13.94 4.29
C LEU A 82 3.99 -15.27 4.67
N GLN A 83 2.73 -15.49 4.34
CA GLN A 83 2.09 -16.82 4.51
C GLN A 83 2.84 -17.91 3.72
N GLY A 84 3.31 -17.59 2.52
CA GLY A 84 4.16 -18.49 1.73
C GLY A 84 5.49 -18.82 2.41
N ARG A 85 6.14 -17.83 3.03
CA ARG A 85 7.37 -18.01 3.82
C ARG A 85 7.14 -18.98 4.98
N GLU A 86 6.08 -18.77 5.76
CA GLU A 86 5.76 -19.57 6.96
C GLU A 86 5.15 -20.95 6.64
N ALA A 87 4.57 -21.14 5.46
CA ALA A 87 3.86 -22.38 5.13
C ALA A 87 4.80 -23.60 5.17
N PHE A 88 4.40 -24.65 5.88
CA PHE A 88 5.18 -25.89 5.98
C PHE A 88 5.24 -26.68 4.66
N MET A 89 4.10 -26.82 4.00
CA MET A 89 3.98 -27.65 2.79
C MET A 89 4.40 -26.89 1.52
N PRO A 90 5.23 -27.48 0.63
CA PRO A 90 5.74 -26.79 -0.56
C PRO A 90 4.66 -26.20 -1.47
N TRP A 91 3.55 -26.93 -1.71
CA TRP A 91 2.46 -26.42 -2.56
C TRP A 91 1.74 -25.22 -1.96
N ASN A 92 1.68 -25.11 -0.62
CA ASN A 92 1.11 -23.94 0.04
C ASN A 92 2.06 -22.74 -0.08
N LYS A 93 3.39 -22.96 0.03
CA LYS A 93 4.38 -21.91 -0.23
C LYS A 93 4.19 -21.30 -1.62
N MET A 94 4.08 -22.14 -2.64
CA MET A 94 3.83 -21.72 -4.02
C MET A 94 2.50 -20.97 -4.15
N LYS A 95 1.41 -21.58 -3.70
CA LYS A 95 0.06 -21.01 -3.80
C LYS A 95 -0.05 -19.63 -3.16
N PHE A 96 0.45 -19.47 -1.94
CA PHE A 96 0.38 -18.19 -1.23
C PHE A 96 1.25 -17.14 -1.89
N THR A 97 2.48 -17.49 -2.28
CA THR A 97 3.39 -16.55 -2.92
C THR A 97 2.85 -16.08 -4.28
N GLU A 98 2.36 -16.98 -5.12
CA GLU A 98 1.77 -16.63 -6.43
C GLU A 98 0.52 -15.76 -6.29
N ARG A 99 -0.35 -16.07 -5.31
CA ARG A 99 -1.51 -15.23 -4.98
C ARG A 99 -1.05 -13.83 -4.55
N GLY A 100 -0.01 -13.75 -3.73
CA GLY A 100 0.55 -12.50 -3.26
C GLY A 100 1.09 -11.64 -4.39
N LEU A 101 1.91 -12.23 -5.27
CA LEU A 101 2.46 -11.59 -6.45
C LEU A 101 1.37 -11.03 -7.38
N ALA A 102 0.32 -11.81 -7.64
CA ALA A 102 -0.82 -11.36 -8.44
C ALA A 102 -1.60 -10.23 -7.77
N THR A 103 -1.68 -10.20 -6.44
CA THR A 103 -2.38 -9.15 -5.69
C THR A 103 -1.55 -7.85 -5.64
N ILE A 104 -0.23 -7.95 -5.47
CA ILE A 104 0.68 -6.80 -5.59
C ILE A 104 0.58 -6.18 -6.99
N GLN A 105 0.58 -7.00 -8.05
CA GLN A 105 0.40 -6.52 -9.42
C GLN A 105 -0.89 -5.70 -9.57
N LYS A 106 -2.01 -6.18 -9.05
CA LYS A 106 -3.28 -5.44 -9.10
C LYS A 106 -3.18 -4.09 -8.40
N GLY A 107 -2.46 -4.01 -7.28
CA GLY A 107 -2.20 -2.75 -6.57
C GLY A 107 -1.38 -1.77 -7.40
N LEU A 108 -0.31 -2.26 -8.03
CA LEU A 108 0.52 -1.45 -8.94
C LEU A 108 -0.28 -0.97 -10.16
N ASP A 109 -1.08 -1.84 -10.77
CA ASP A 109 -1.93 -1.51 -11.92
C ASP A 109 -3.00 -0.48 -11.55
N LEU A 110 -3.57 -0.56 -10.34
CA LEU A 110 -4.54 0.40 -9.86
C LEU A 110 -3.93 1.81 -9.78
N MET A 111 -2.69 1.94 -9.29
CA MET A 111 -1.98 3.24 -9.26
C MET A 111 -1.68 3.76 -10.65
N ALA A 112 -1.20 2.88 -11.55
CA ALA A 112 -0.84 3.28 -12.91
C ALA A 112 -2.07 3.77 -13.70
N ASN A 113 -3.23 3.15 -13.50
CA ASN A 113 -4.45 3.48 -14.23
C ASN A 113 -5.29 4.60 -13.58
N GLN A 114 -5.09 4.87 -12.29
CA GLN A 114 -5.80 5.91 -11.55
C GLN A 114 -4.81 6.80 -10.79
N PRO A 115 -3.97 7.57 -11.50
CA PRO A 115 -2.97 8.40 -10.86
C PRO A 115 -3.64 9.51 -10.06
N VAL A 116 -3.35 9.55 -8.76
CA VAL A 116 -3.72 10.65 -7.87
C VAL A 116 -2.50 11.56 -7.68
N PRO A 117 -2.61 12.89 -7.83
CA PRO A 117 -1.50 13.80 -7.58
C PRO A 117 -0.89 13.60 -6.18
N LEU A 118 0.44 13.63 -6.06
CA LEU A 118 1.15 13.34 -4.79
C LEU A 118 0.68 14.22 -3.62
N GLN A 119 0.25 15.45 -3.89
CA GLN A 119 -0.23 16.40 -2.88
C GLN A 119 -1.63 16.05 -2.35
N GLU A 120 -2.40 15.26 -3.09
CA GLU A 120 -3.75 14.82 -2.75
C GLU A 120 -3.75 13.42 -2.11
N GLN A 121 -2.65 12.69 -2.19
CA GLN A 121 -2.52 11.37 -1.59
C GLN A 121 -2.46 11.44 -0.06
N GLN A 122 -3.05 10.45 0.61
CA GLN A 122 -2.85 10.27 2.04
C GLN A 122 -1.37 10.00 2.34
N ARG A 123 -0.88 10.51 3.47
CA ARG A 123 0.42 10.08 3.99
C ARG A 123 0.25 8.94 4.98
N LEU A 124 0.91 7.82 4.70
CA LEU A 124 0.94 6.61 5.51
C LEU A 124 2.39 6.34 5.86
N GLN A 125 2.69 6.13 7.16
CA GLN A 125 4.08 5.99 7.64
C GLN A 125 5.00 7.15 7.17
N GLY A 126 4.43 8.35 6.97
CA GLY A 126 5.14 9.54 6.52
C GLY A 126 5.30 9.70 5.00
N LEU A 127 4.83 8.74 4.20
CA LEU A 127 5.00 8.74 2.74
C LEU A 127 3.65 8.83 1.99
N PRO A 128 3.61 9.48 0.81
CA PRO A 128 2.48 9.34 -0.11
C PRO A 128 2.22 7.87 -0.45
N GLU A 129 0.94 7.51 -0.61
CA GLU A 129 0.48 6.16 -0.92
C GLU A 129 1.27 5.49 -2.05
N TYR A 130 1.50 6.21 -3.15
CA TYR A 130 2.21 5.70 -4.32
C TYR A 130 3.64 5.24 -3.98
N GLN A 131 4.37 6.07 -3.23
CA GLN A 131 5.76 5.79 -2.88
C GLN A 131 5.84 4.65 -1.86
N LEU A 132 4.94 4.62 -0.88
CA LEU A 132 4.89 3.54 0.11
C LEU A 132 4.56 2.19 -0.54
N ALA A 133 3.52 2.16 -1.38
CA ALA A 133 3.10 0.94 -2.08
C ALA A 133 4.18 0.45 -3.06
N THR A 134 4.81 1.36 -3.81
CA THR A 134 5.89 1.00 -4.74
C THR A 134 7.10 0.45 -3.99
N ALA A 135 7.52 1.09 -2.90
CA ALA A 135 8.61 0.60 -2.06
C ALA A 135 8.31 -0.78 -1.46
N MET A 136 7.09 -0.98 -0.92
CA MET A 136 6.70 -2.26 -0.35
C MET A 136 6.65 -3.38 -1.40
N ALA A 137 6.17 -3.09 -2.61
CA ALA A 137 6.21 -4.03 -3.74
C ALA A 137 7.66 -4.38 -4.11
N ALA A 138 8.53 -3.38 -4.22
CA ALA A 138 9.96 -3.57 -4.50
C ALA A 138 10.65 -4.45 -3.44
N THR A 139 10.42 -4.16 -2.15
CA THR A 139 10.92 -4.97 -1.04
C THR A 139 10.41 -6.40 -1.10
N THR A 140 9.12 -6.59 -1.39
CA THR A 140 8.54 -7.93 -1.47
C THR A 140 9.17 -8.72 -2.60
N PHE A 141 9.17 -8.18 -3.84
CA PHE A 141 9.74 -8.85 -5.00
C PHE A 141 11.23 -9.17 -4.85
N THR A 142 12.03 -8.25 -4.31
CA THR A 142 13.48 -8.45 -4.12
C THR A 142 13.83 -9.37 -2.94
N SER A 143 12.88 -9.65 -2.04
CA SER A 143 13.09 -10.59 -0.93
C SER A 143 12.79 -12.05 -1.29
N LEU A 144 12.09 -12.30 -2.41
CA LEU A 144 11.67 -13.64 -2.78
C LEU A 144 12.84 -14.52 -3.26
N PRO A 145 12.75 -15.85 -3.07
CA PRO A 145 13.65 -16.82 -3.69
C PRO A 145 13.67 -16.72 -5.22
N ASP A 146 14.82 -16.99 -5.84
CA ASP A 146 15.03 -16.84 -7.30
C ASP A 146 14.01 -17.60 -8.15
N MET A 147 13.53 -18.75 -7.68
CA MET A 147 12.56 -19.58 -8.40
C MET A 147 11.25 -18.86 -8.78
N PHE A 148 10.91 -17.76 -8.10
CA PHE A 148 9.74 -16.96 -8.42
C PHE A 148 9.99 -15.94 -9.54
N ASN A 149 11.24 -15.70 -9.95
CA ASN A 149 11.61 -14.82 -11.07
C ASN A 149 11.05 -13.38 -10.98
N HIS A 150 11.03 -12.81 -9.76
CA HIS A 150 10.54 -11.45 -9.53
C HIS A 150 11.62 -10.45 -9.08
N PHE A 151 12.85 -10.92 -8.85
CA PHE A 151 13.92 -10.08 -8.31
C PHE A 151 14.21 -8.86 -9.19
N GLU A 152 14.46 -9.06 -10.50
CA GLU A 152 14.79 -7.98 -11.45
C GLU A 152 13.72 -6.89 -11.44
N ARG A 153 12.45 -7.29 -11.53
CA ARG A 153 11.32 -6.37 -11.47
C ARG A 153 11.29 -5.57 -10.16
N GLY A 154 11.53 -6.21 -9.03
CA GLY A 154 11.60 -5.52 -7.74
C GLY A 154 12.75 -4.52 -7.69
N TYR A 155 13.89 -4.85 -8.29
CA TYR A 155 15.04 -3.96 -8.37
C TYR A 155 14.79 -2.76 -9.28
N GLU A 156 14.13 -2.95 -10.43
CA GLU A 156 13.69 -1.87 -11.32
C GLU A 156 12.75 -0.87 -10.62
N LEU A 157 11.87 -1.35 -9.73
CA LEU A 157 11.02 -0.47 -8.93
C LEU A 157 11.84 0.42 -7.99
N TYR A 158 12.91 -0.09 -7.38
CA TYR A 158 13.80 0.74 -6.57
C TYR A 158 14.56 1.76 -7.41
N LEU A 159 15.12 1.34 -8.55
CA LEU A 159 15.83 2.24 -9.46
C LEU A 159 14.94 3.40 -9.89
N SER A 160 13.70 3.10 -10.27
CA SER A 160 12.73 4.10 -10.69
C SER A 160 12.32 5.01 -9.53
N LEU A 161 11.93 4.43 -8.38
CA LEU A 161 11.43 5.19 -7.23
C LEU A 161 12.49 6.12 -6.63
N LEU A 162 13.72 5.64 -6.50
CA LEU A 162 14.81 6.42 -5.88
C LEU A 162 15.39 7.51 -6.80
N ASP A 163 15.15 7.41 -8.11
CA ASP A 163 15.48 8.46 -9.09
C ASP A 163 14.45 9.61 -9.12
N GLU A 164 13.26 9.42 -8.55
CA GLU A 164 12.23 10.44 -8.56
C GLU A 164 12.62 11.68 -7.74
N PRO A 165 12.57 12.90 -8.32
CA PRO A 165 12.79 14.13 -7.57
C PRO A 165 11.83 14.26 -6.39
N SER A 166 10.60 13.76 -6.53
CA SER A 166 9.58 13.80 -5.48
C SER A 166 9.91 12.90 -4.29
N PHE A 167 10.67 11.82 -4.50
CA PHE A 167 11.10 10.91 -3.44
C PHE A 167 12.22 11.55 -2.61
N SER A 168 13.18 12.20 -3.27
CA SER A 168 14.30 12.90 -2.61
C SER A 168 13.85 14.02 -1.65
N GLN A 169 12.64 14.54 -1.83
CA GLN A 169 12.05 15.59 -0.98
C GLN A 169 11.32 15.04 0.26
N GLN A 170 11.11 13.72 0.35
CA GLN A 170 10.45 13.13 1.50
C GLN A 170 11.38 13.16 2.74
N PRO A 171 10.82 13.19 3.97
CA PRO A 171 11.62 13.13 5.18
C PRO A 171 12.48 11.86 5.21
N PHE A 172 13.81 12.02 5.36
CA PHE A 172 14.73 10.89 5.32
C PHE A 172 14.42 9.81 6.37
N ALA A 173 13.93 10.19 7.55
CA ALA A 173 13.53 9.23 8.58
C ALA A 173 12.41 8.27 8.12
N ALA A 174 11.54 8.70 7.18
CA ALA A 174 10.48 7.87 6.62
C ALA A 174 10.94 7.03 5.41
N THR A 175 12.02 7.43 4.72
CA THR A 175 12.55 6.75 3.53
C THR A 175 13.81 5.93 3.76
N SER A 176 14.48 6.07 4.91
CA SER A 176 15.79 5.46 5.15
C SER A 176 15.78 3.93 5.03
N TRP A 177 14.68 3.28 5.42
CA TRP A 177 14.52 1.82 5.27
C TRP A 177 14.44 1.41 3.79
N ILE A 178 13.85 2.23 2.92
CA ILE A 178 13.73 2.00 1.48
C ILE A 178 15.13 1.97 0.86
N TYR A 179 15.96 2.96 1.19
CA TYR A 179 17.36 2.98 0.75
C TYR A 179 18.12 1.75 1.23
N ARG A 180 17.96 1.32 2.50
CA ARG A 180 18.64 0.10 2.99
C ARG A 180 18.25 -1.13 2.16
N TYR A 181 16.96 -1.39 1.98
CA TYR A 181 16.54 -2.57 1.21
C TYR A 181 16.91 -2.46 -0.27
N ALA A 182 16.93 -1.26 -0.85
CA ALA A 182 17.42 -1.04 -2.20
C ALA A 182 18.92 -1.39 -2.30
N ILE A 183 19.73 -1.00 -1.32
CA ILE A 183 21.16 -1.36 -1.23
C ILE A 183 21.31 -2.89 -1.11
N GLU A 184 20.53 -3.56 -0.28
CA GLU A 184 20.52 -5.03 -0.19
C GLU A 184 20.21 -5.69 -1.55
N ALA A 185 19.21 -5.16 -2.27
CA ALA A 185 18.88 -5.61 -3.61
C ALA A 185 20.03 -5.35 -4.59
N ALA A 186 20.61 -4.16 -4.62
CA ALA A 186 21.75 -3.84 -5.48
C ALA A 186 22.95 -4.78 -5.24
N LEU A 187 23.26 -5.07 -3.97
CA LEU A 187 24.32 -6.01 -3.61
C LEU A 187 24.02 -7.44 -4.07
N ARG A 188 22.75 -7.89 -3.96
CA ARG A 188 22.31 -9.18 -4.50
C ARG A 188 22.39 -9.22 -6.03
N ALA A 189 22.17 -8.08 -6.71
CA ALA A 189 22.31 -7.92 -8.16
C ALA A 189 23.77 -7.76 -8.62
N GLU A 190 24.75 -7.83 -7.71
CA GLU A 190 26.16 -7.50 -7.95
C GLU A 190 26.41 -6.06 -8.45
N ASP A 191 25.42 -5.18 -8.30
CA ASP A 191 25.50 -3.76 -8.62
C ASP A 191 26.06 -2.95 -7.44
N VAL A 192 27.31 -3.28 -7.09
CA VAL A 192 28.02 -2.67 -5.95
C VAL A 192 28.18 -1.16 -6.16
N GLN A 193 28.25 -0.69 -7.40
CA GLN A 193 28.38 0.73 -7.69
C GLN A 193 27.09 1.49 -7.32
N GLN A 194 25.92 0.97 -7.69
CA GLN A 194 24.64 1.59 -7.30
C GLN A 194 24.43 1.53 -5.78
N ALA A 195 24.79 0.41 -5.15
CA ALA A 195 24.77 0.28 -3.69
C ALA A 195 25.60 1.38 -3.00
N LYS A 196 26.82 1.65 -3.48
CA LYS A 196 27.68 2.73 -2.97
C LYS A 196 27.09 4.12 -3.20
N THR A 197 26.47 4.35 -4.36
CA THR A 197 25.78 5.61 -4.67
C THR A 197 24.66 5.90 -3.67
N TRP A 198 23.78 4.91 -3.42
CA TRP A 198 22.69 5.07 -2.45
C TRP A 198 23.20 5.20 -1.02
N LEU A 199 24.26 4.47 -0.63
CA LEU A 199 24.85 4.65 0.69
C LEU A 199 25.37 6.07 0.89
N ALA A 200 26.11 6.61 -0.09
CA ALA A 200 26.62 7.98 -0.01
C ALA A 200 25.48 9.01 0.16
N GLN A 201 24.34 8.77 -0.50
CA GLN A 201 23.14 9.59 -0.30
C GLN A 201 22.57 9.47 1.11
N MET A 202 22.50 8.26 1.68
CA MET A 202 22.07 8.07 3.07
C MET A 202 23.00 8.77 4.07
N GLU A 203 24.33 8.74 3.85
CA GLU A 203 25.31 9.41 4.70
C GLU A 203 25.12 10.94 4.69
N GLN A 204 24.83 11.52 3.53
CA GLN A 204 24.54 12.95 3.40
C GLN A 204 23.23 13.35 4.09
N LEU A 205 22.19 12.52 3.96
CA LEU A 205 20.87 12.80 4.51
C LEU A 205 20.77 12.54 6.01
N GLY A 206 21.54 11.59 6.54
CA GLY A 206 21.51 11.24 7.95
C GLY A 206 22.47 10.11 8.29
N ASP A 207 23.75 10.45 8.44
CA ASP A 207 24.81 9.50 8.78
C ASP A 207 24.54 8.67 10.05
N SER A 208 23.98 9.30 11.09
CA SER A 208 23.68 8.65 12.37
C SER A 208 22.37 7.84 12.38
N ASN A 209 21.62 7.78 11.27
CA ASN A 209 20.40 6.99 11.18
C ASN A 209 20.73 5.49 11.25
N LEU A 210 19.92 4.71 11.97
CA LEU A 210 20.12 3.26 12.15
C LEU A 210 20.19 2.50 10.81
N GLU A 211 19.34 2.87 9.85
CA GLU A 211 19.32 2.26 8.52
C GLU A 211 20.60 2.59 7.74
N THR A 212 21.14 3.81 7.88
CA THR A 212 22.43 4.19 7.29
C THR A 212 23.55 3.35 7.87
N GLN A 213 23.61 3.21 9.20
CA GLN A 213 24.63 2.39 9.86
C GLN A 213 24.53 0.91 9.45
N THR A 214 23.31 0.41 9.29
CA THR A 214 23.06 -0.96 8.80
C THR A 214 23.55 -1.12 7.35
N ALA A 215 23.25 -0.15 6.47
CA ALA A 215 23.71 -0.15 5.08
C ALA A 215 25.25 -0.09 4.98
N LYS A 216 25.93 0.70 5.82
CA LYS A 216 27.41 0.70 5.92
C LYS A 216 27.95 -0.68 6.27
N ALA A 217 27.35 -1.33 7.27
CA ALA A 217 27.78 -2.65 7.72
C ALA A 217 27.55 -3.75 6.66
N LEU A 218 26.52 -3.61 5.81
CA LEU A 218 26.29 -4.49 4.66
C LEU A 218 27.37 -4.34 3.60
N LEU A 219 27.66 -3.11 3.19
CA LEU A 219 28.65 -2.79 2.16
C LEU A 219 30.09 -3.10 2.59
N ALA A 220 30.41 -3.08 3.88
CA ALA A 220 31.74 -3.44 4.40
C ALA A 220 32.16 -4.89 4.10
N LYS A 221 31.23 -5.73 3.60
CA LYS A 221 31.47 -7.13 3.23
C LYS A 221 31.86 -7.31 1.75
N TYR A 222 31.82 -6.24 0.95
CA TYR A 222 32.05 -6.20 -0.50
C TYR A 222 33.22 -5.28 -0.85
#